data_AF-A0AA94JHD1-F1
#
_entry.id   AF-A0AA94JHD1-F1
#
_cell.length_a   1.000
_cell.length_b   1.000
_cell.length_c   1.000
_cell.angle_alpha   90.00
_cell.angle_beta   90.00
_cell.angle_gamma   90.00
#
_symmetry.space_group_name_H-M   'P 1'
#
loop_
_entity.id
_entity.type
_entity.pdbx_description
1 polymer ?
#
loop_
_entity_poly.entity_id
_entity_poly.type
_entity_poly.pdbx_seq_one_letter_code
_entity_poly.pdbx_strand_id
1 'polypeptide(L)' 'MNGTDCKSPRCTALVGEVGSNVQCSIYEQRSSPCREFEASWENGEQNVDCDTARARFGLPPLDPEWNQIHYDQSA' A
#
# COMPACT_ATOMS: atom_id res chain seq x y z
N MET A 1 -14.09 -0.31 -5.34
CA MET A 1 -13.14 0.68 -4.78
C MET A 1 -13.81 2.04 -4.81
N ASN A 2 -14.01 2.68 -3.65
CA ASN A 2 -14.72 3.95 -3.56
C ASN A 2 -13.71 5.10 -3.44
N GLY A 3 -13.92 6.20 -4.18
CA GLY A 3 -13.02 7.37 -4.16
C GLY A 3 -11.84 7.32 -5.14
N THR A 4 -11.80 6.30 -6.02
CA THR A 4 -10.76 6.16 -7.06
C THR A 4 -11.19 6.69 -8.43
N ASP A 5 -12.44 7.14 -8.59
CA ASP A 5 -12.98 7.66 -9.84
C ASP A 5 -12.79 9.19 -9.96
N CYS A 6 -11.55 9.65 -9.79
CA CYS A 6 -11.20 11.06 -9.92
C CYS A 6 -9.71 11.23 -10.29
N LYS A 7 -9.31 12.46 -10.65
CA LYS A 7 -7.92 12.76 -11.07
C LYS A 7 -6.87 12.47 -10.00
N SER A 8 -7.25 12.56 -8.73
CA SER A 8 -6.37 12.29 -7.59
C SER A 8 -6.99 11.18 -6.74
N PRO A 9 -6.93 9.92 -7.22
CA PRO A 9 -7.67 8.82 -6.63
C PRO A 9 -7.19 8.57 -5.20
N ARG A 10 -8.12 8.55 -4.25
CA ARG A 10 -7.85 8.20 -2.85
C ARG A 10 -9.02 7.43 -2.28
N CYS A 11 -8.75 6.21 -1.84
CA CYS A 11 -9.77 5.37 -1.22
C CYS A 11 -10.37 6.07 0.01
N THR A 12 -11.69 6.15 0.09
CA THR A 12 -12.37 6.83 1.22
C THR A 12 -12.18 6.11 2.55
N ALA A 13 -11.83 4.82 2.53
CA ALA A 13 -11.51 4.05 3.72
C ALA A 13 -10.03 4.09 4.12
N LEU A 14 -9.17 4.81 3.38
CA LEU A 14 -7.77 4.98 3.73
C LEU A 14 -7.62 6.09 4.77
N VAL A 15 -7.29 5.69 6.00
CA VAL A 15 -7.08 6.58 7.15
C VAL A 15 -5.57 6.80 7.33
N GLY A 16 -5.18 8.01 7.72
CA GLY A 16 -3.78 8.40 7.90
C GLY A 16 -3.14 9.02 6.66
N GLU A 17 -1.82 9.14 6.67
CA GLU A 17 -1.04 9.88 5.67
C GLU A 17 -0.04 8.96 4.97
N VAL A 18 -0.11 8.90 3.64
CA VAL A 18 0.76 8.04 2.82
C VAL A 18 2.20 8.54 2.94
N GLY A 19 3.14 7.63 3.22
CA GLY A 19 4.54 7.96 3.55
C GLY A 19 4.81 8.03 5.05
N SER A 20 3.75 8.08 5.87
CA SER A 20 3.79 8.07 7.32
C SER A 20 3.07 6.81 7.83
N ASN A 21 2.06 6.97 8.70
CA ASN A 21 1.23 5.86 9.17
C ASN A 21 -0.13 5.86 8.45
N VAL A 22 -0.49 4.72 7.86
CA VAL A 22 -1.77 4.51 7.16
C VAL A 22 -2.41 3.19 7.58
N GLN A 23 -3.73 3.15 7.54
CA GLN A 23 -4.50 1.92 7.70
C GLN A 23 -5.82 1.98 6.93
N CYS A 24 -6.35 0.80 6.58
CA CYS A 24 -7.68 0.70 6.00
C CYS A 24 -8.72 0.54 7.11
N SER A 25 -9.67 1.47 7.24
CA SER A 25 -10.73 1.39 8.26
C SER A 25 -11.70 0.23 8.07
N ILE A 26 -11.69 -0.40 6.89
CA ILE A 26 -12.52 -1.57 6.54
C ILE A 26 -11.66 -2.80 6.23
N TYR A 27 -10.49 -2.96 6.88
CA TYR A 27 -9.51 -4.00 6.57
C TYR A 27 -10.15 -5.39 6.36
N GLU A 28 -10.99 -5.85 7.28
CA GLU A 28 -11.67 -7.14 7.18
C GLU A 28 -12.68 -7.25 6.03
N GLN A 29 -13.21 -6.12 5.56
CA GLN A 29 -14.23 -6.03 4.51
C GLN A 29 -13.66 -5.60 3.14
N ARG A 30 -12.32 -5.63 2.97
CA ARG A 30 -11.68 -5.30 1.70
C ARG A 30 -12.22 -6.18 0.56
N SER A 31 -12.58 -5.56 -0.55
CA SER A 31 -12.91 -6.24 -1.82
C SER A 31 -11.68 -6.96 -2.39
N SER A 32 -11.89 -7.96 -3.27
CA SER A 32 -10.80 -8.75 -3.86
C SER A 32 -9.65 -7.93 -4.46
N PRO A 33 -9.88 -6.81 -5.19
CA PRO A 33 -8.75 -6.05 -5.75
C PRO A 33 -7.81 -5.47 -4.68
N CYS A 34 -8.31 -5.17 -3.48
CA CYS A 34 -7.48 -4.67 -2.38
C CYS A 34 -6.85 -5.80 -1.55
N ARG A 35 -7.28 -7.06 -1.75
CA ARG A 35 -6.69 -8.25 -1.11
C ARG A 35 -5.62 -8.87 -2.00
N GLU A 36 -5.82 -8.80 -3.31
CA GLU A 36 -4.94 -9.32 -4.35
C GLU A 36 -3.81 -8.35 -4.71
N PHE A 37 -3.85 -7.11 -4.22
CA PHE A 37 -2.80 -6.13 -4.46
C PHE A 37 -1.65 -6.34 -3.47
N GLU A 38 -0.58 -6.93 -3.95
CA GLU A 38 0.62 -7.27 -3.18
C GLU A 38 1.63 -6.13 -3.16
N ALA A 39 2.41 -6.05 -2.09
CA ALA A 39 3.54 -5.12 -2.04
C ALA A 39 4.66 -5.60 -2.99
N SER A 40 5.42 -4.66 -3.57
CA SER A 40 6.57 -5.02 -4.40
C SER A 40 7.54 -5.90 -3.61
N TRP A 41 8.00 -7.00 -4.19
CA TRP A 41 8.87 -8.01 -3.55
C TRP A 41 8.25 -8.85 -2.43
N GLU A 42 6.94 -8.75 -2.15
CA GLU A 42 6.27 -9.56 -1.11
C GLU A 42 6.47 -11.07 -1.34
N ASN A 43 6.34 -11.52 -2.58
CA ASN A 43 6.57 -12.91 -3.00
C ASN A 43 7.92 -13.11 -3.73
N GLY A 44 8.89 -12.21 -3.52
CA GLY A 44 10.17 -12.23 -4.23
C GLY A 44 10.11 -11.71 -5.67
N GLU A 45 8.94 -11.24 -6.12
CA GLU A 45 8.73 -10.64 -7.44
C GLU A 45 8.45 -9.14 -7.32
N GLN A 46 9.00 -8.35 -8.24
CA GLN A 46 8.76 -6.92 -8.29
C GLN A 46 7.33 -6.63 -8.74
N ASN A 47 6.61 -5.82 -7.97
CA ASN A 47 5.31 -5.30 -8.38
C ASN A 47 5.45 -3.86 -8.89
N VAL A 48 5.48 -3.71 -10.22
CA VAL A 48 5.60 -2.40 -10.90
C VAL A 48 4.45 -1.44 -10.60
N ASP A 49 3.25 -1.97 -10.32
CA ASP A 49 2.09 -1.15 -9.96
C ASP A 49 2.23 -0.58 -8.55
N CYS A 50 2.79 -1.36 -7.62
CA CYS A 50 3.14 -0.90 -6.28
C CYS A 50 4.18 0.23 -6.35
N ASP A 51 5.25 0.05 -7.13
CA ASP A 51 6.30 1.06 -7.31
C ASP A 51 5.75 2.34 -7.96
N THR A 52 4.88 2.20 -8.97
CA THR A 52 4.19 3.33 -9.61
C THR A 52 3.28 4.06 -8.62
N ALA A 53 2.54 3.33 -7.78
CA ALA A 53 1.70 3.93 -6.75
C ALA A 53 2.54 4.72 -5.74
N ARG A 54 3.68 4.18 -5.29
CA ARG A 54 4.63 4.87 -4.40
C ARG A 54 5.19 6.14 -5.02
N ALA A 55 5.60 6.08 -6.30
CA ALA A 55 6.12 7.23 -7.03
C ALA A 55 5.11 8.39 -7.14
N ARG A 56 3.80 8.10 -7.26
CA ARG A 56 2.75 9.14 -7.25
C ARG A 56 2.69 9.93 -5.94
N PHE A 57 3.16 9.36 -4.84
CA PHE A 57 3.27 10.01 -3.54
C PHE A 57 4.70 10.50 -3.24
N GLY A 58 5.62 10.46 -4.21
CA GLY A 58 7.02 10.87 -4.04
C GLY A 58 7.86 9.91 -3.21
N LEU A 59 7.39 8.68 -3.01
CA LEU A 59 8.10 7.65 -2.26
C LEU A 59 9.01 6.83 -3.20
N PRO A 60 10.22 6.44 -2.75
CA PRO A 60 11.09 5.55 -3.52
C PRO A 60 10.46 4.17 -3.67
N PRO A 61 10.81 3.38 -4.71
CA PRO A 61 10.40 1.98 -4.82
C PRO A 61 10.87 1.18 -3.60
N LEU A 62 10.26 0.02 -3.36
CA LEU A 62 10.69 -0.85 -2.26
C LEU A 62 11.95 -1.63 -2.65
N ASP A 63 12.90 -1.72 -1.72
CA ASP A 63 14.06 -2.61 -1.84
C ASP A 63 13.62 -4.08 -1.69
N PRO A 64 14.23 -5.04 -2.40
CA PRO A 64 13.89 -6.47 -2.27
C PRO A 64 13.90 -7.03 -0.85
N GLU A 65 14.63 -6.40 0.07
CA GLU A 65 14.79 -6.82 1.46
C GLU A 65 13.84 -6.08 2.43
N TRP A 66 12.93 -5.21 1.95
CA TRP A 66 12.08 -4.39 2.82
C TRP A 66 11.22 -5.22 3.79
N ASN A 67 10.76 -6.41 3.36
CA ASN A 67 9.92 -7.32 4.15
C ASN A 67 10.70 -8.05 5.25
N GLN A 68 12.04 -7.95 5.24
CA GLN A 68 12.89 -8.52 6.30
C GLN A 68 13.03 -7.56 7.50
N ILE A 69 12.60 -6.30 7.35
CA ILE A 69 12.54 -5.36 8.47
C ILE A 69 11.36 -5.77 9.34
N HIS A 70 11.62 -6.67 10.28
CA HIS A 70 10.74 -6.93 11.40
C HIS A 70 10.48 -5.61 12.13
N TYR A 71 9.31 -5.02 11.90
CA TYR A 71 8.78 -4.02 12.81
C TYR A 71 8.57 -4.75 14.13
N ASP A 72 9.44 -4.49 15.10
CA ASP A 72 9.24 -4.94 16.48
C ASP A 72 7.90 -4.37 16.95
N GLN A 73 6.84 -5.17 16.92
CA GLN A 73 5.50 -4.82 17.39
C GLN A 73 5.46 -4.77 18.92
N SER A 74 6.46 -4.16 19.54
CA SER A 74 6.51 -3.89 20.97
C SER A 74 5.93 -2.50 21.24
N ALA A 75 4.60 -2.38 21.24
CA ALA A 75 3.87 -1.32 21.94
C ALA A 75 2.45 -1.79 22.27
#